data_AF-A0A957K9N8-F1
#
_entry.id   AF-A0A957K9N8-F1
#
_cell.length_a   1.000
_cell.length_b   1.000
_cell.length_c   1.000
_cell.angle_alpha   90.00
_cell.angle_beta   90.00
_cell.angle_gamma   90.00
#
_symmetry.space_group_name_H-M   'P 1'
#
loop_
_entity.id
_entity.type
_entity.pdbx_description
1 polymer ?
#
loop_
_entity_poly.entity_id
_entity_poly.type
_entity_poly.pdbx_seq_one_letter_code
_entity_poly.pdbx_strand_id
1 'polypeptide(L)'
;AMMGLGMGASVPAFLIAVQSAVRRRQMGTATATIQFSRNMGGAIGVSVMGVVLALTLAANLTAVGIDPDSVDTNALLDSESAAEVEISAEAEAALSDAIRSVFVVALVGAAAALAVSTLAPRGSIAQMEADRLADEAAASQMIAGEAIPSEPAVPTEQVASPGAD
;
A
#
# COMPACT_ATOMS: atom_id res chain seq x y z
N ALA A 1 0.30 8.59 19.76
CA ALA A 1 -0.94 8.96 19.04
C ALA A 1 -0.68 9.54 17.64
N MET A 2 0.17 10.56 17.49
CA MET A 2 0.43 11.22 16.19
C MET A 2 1.03 10.31 15.09
N MET A 3 1.97 9.42 15.43
CA MET A 3 2.52 8.46 14.44
C MET A 3 1.49 7.44 13.93
N GLY A 4 0.50 7.06 14.74
CA GLY A 4 -0.51 6.06 14.38
C GLY A 4 -1.56 6.58 13.39
N LEU A 5 -1.90 7.87 13.46
CA LEU A 5 -2.87 8.49 12.54
C LEU A 5 -2.33 8.58 11.10
N GLY A 6 -1.05 8.93 10.93
CA GLY A 6 -0.42 9.01 9.61
C GLY A 6 -0.31 7.65 8.92
N MET A 7 0.08 6.61 9.66
CA MET A 7 0.25 5.26 9.12
C MET A 7 -1.10 4.58 8.84
N GLY A 8 -2.12 4.83 9.67
CA GLY A 8 -3.46 4.26 9.53
C GLY A 8 -4.27 4.81 8.35
N ALA A 9 -4.14 6.11 8.06
CA ALA A 9 -4.89 6.74 6.96
C ALA A 9 -4.28 6.50 5.57
N SER A 10 -2.94 6.38 5.49
CA SER A 10 -2.23 6.33 4.20
C SER A 10 -2.40 4.99 3.47
N VAL A 11 -2.47 3.88 4.22
CA VAL A 11 -2.60 2.52 3.65
C VAL A 11 -3.91 2.34 2.87
N PRO A 12 -5.11 2.62 3.43
CA PRO A 12 -6.35 2.49 2.67
C PRO A 12 -6.46 3.50 1.52
N ALA A 13 -5.95 4.72 1.69
CA ALA A 13 -5.95 5.72 0.62
C ALA A 13 -5.16 5.27 -0.62
N PHE A 14 -3.98 4.69 -0.43
CA PHE A 14 -3.17 4.16 -1.53
C PHE A 14 -3.84 2.98 -2.24
N LEU A 15 -4.46 2.07 -1.47
CA LEU A 15 -5.20 0.95 -2.04
C LEU A 15 -6.38 1.43 -2.90
N ILE A 16 -7.16 2.39 -2.40
CA ILE A 16 -8.30 2.95 -3.14
C ILE A 16 -7.82 3.65 -4.42
N ALA A 17 -6.72 4.40 -4.36
CA ALA A 17 -6.15 5.05 -5.53
C ALA A 17 -5.79 4.04 -6.64
N VAL A 18 -5.08 2.95 -6.30
CA VAL A 18 -4.71 1.93 -7.29
C VAL A 18 -5.95 1.17 -7.79
N GLN A 19 -6.88 0.81 -6.91
CA GLN A 19 -8.11 0.13 -7.29
C GLN A 19 -9.00 0.98 -8.21
N SER A 20 -8.97 2.31 -8.05
CA SER A 20 -9.71 3.24 -8.91
C SER A 20 -9.15 3.36 -10.33
N ALA A 21 -7.85 3.07 -10.51
CA ALA A 21 -7.14 3.21 -11.77
C ALA A 21 -7.08 1.91 -12.61
N VAL A 22 -7.60 0.79 -12.10
CA VAL A 22 -7.57 -0.52 -12.78
C VAL A 22 -8.96 -1.04 -13.13
N ARG A 23 -9.06 -1.78 -14.23
CA ARG A 23 -10.32 -2.43 -14.64
C ARG A 23 -10.76 -3.45 -13.60
N ARG A 24 -12.08 -3.63 -13.40
CA ARG A 24 -12.66 -4.58 -12.42
C ARG A 24 -12.02 -5.98 -12.49
N ARG A 25 -11.80 -6.49 -13.71
CA ARG A 25 -11.19 -7.81 -13.97
C ARG A 25 -9.74 -7.95 -13.49
N GLN A 26 -9.03 -6.85 -13.26
CA GLN A 26 -7.61 -6.82 -12.84
C GLN A 26 -7.43 -6.47 -11.35
N MET A 27 -8.51 -6.20 -10.59
CA MET A 27 -8.40 -5.80 -9.18
C MET A 27 -7.71 -6.84 -8.30
N GLY A 28 -7.94 -8.13 -8.57
CA GLY A 28 -7.28 -9.23 -7.85
C GLY A 28 -5.76 -9.20 -8.02
N THR A 29 -5.28 -9.08 -9.27
CA THR A 29 -3.86 -8.97 -9.59
C THR A 29 -3.25 -7.70 -9.00
N ALA A 30 -3.91 -6.55 -9.14
CA ALA A 30 -3.42 -5.28 -8.59
C ALA A 30 -3.22 -5.36 -7.06
N THR A 31 -4.23 -5.91 -6.35
CA THR A 31 -4.16 -6.09 -4.90
C THR A 31 -3.05 -7.07 -4.51
N ALA A 32 -2.93 -8.20 -5.22
CA ALA A 32 -1.89 -9.18 -4.96
C ALA A 32 -0.48 -8.61 -5.17
N THR A 33 -0.25 -7.84 -6.24
CA THR A 33 1.03 -7.17 -6.50
C THR A 33 1.38 -6.16 -5.40
N ILE A 34 0.41 -5.39 -4.92
CA ILE A 34 0.61 -4.47 -3.80
C ILE A 34 1.01 -5.24 -2.53
N GLN A 35 0.27 -6.31 -2.20
CA GLN A 35 0.57 -7.11 -1.01
C GLN A 35 1.93 -7.81 -1.11
N PHE A 36 2.26 -8.39 -2.26
CA PHE A 36 3.56 -9.01 -2.51
C PHE A 36 4.70 -8.00 -2.35
N SER A 37 4.59 -6.83 -2.97
CA SER A 37 5.59 -5.76 -2.88
C SER A 37 5.76 -5.27 -1.45
N ARG A 38 4.65 -5.14 -0.70
CA ARG A 38 4.67 -4.77 0.72
C ARG A 38 5.36 -5.82 1.57
N ASN A 39 5.09 -7.10 1.34
CA ASN A 39 5.71 -8.18 2.10
C ASN A 39 7.23 -8.24 1.84
N MET A 40 7.62 -8.09 0.56
CA MET A 40 9.03 -8.01 0.17
C MET A 40 9.73 -6.81 0.80
N GLY A 41 9.13 -5.62 0.71
CA GLY A 41 9.66 -4.40 1.33
C GLY A 41 9.72 -4.47 2.85
N GLY A 42 8.72 -5.10 3.49
CA GLY A 42 8.69 -5.34 4.92
C GLY A 42 9.82 -6.25 5.39
N ALA A 43 10.03 -7.38 4.71
CA ALA A 43 11.14 -8.29 5.01
C ALA A 43 12.51 -7.60 4.83
N ILE A 44 12.73 -6.93 3.70
CA ILE A 44 13.98 -6.19 3.44
C ILE A 44 14.19 -5.10 4.49
N GLY A 45 13.16 -4.33 4.80
CA GLY A 45 13.21 -3.24 5.78
C GLY A 45 13.60 -3.73 7.17
N VAL A 46 12.93 -4.80 7.66
CA VAL A 46 13.24 -5.40 8.96
C VAL A 46 14.66 -5.97 8.99
N SER A 47 15.11 -6.64 7.92
CA SER A 47 16.49 -7.15 7.84
C SER A 47 17.54 -6.04 7.90
N VAL A 48 17.34 -4.94 7.14
CA VAL A 48 18.26 -3.79 7.19
C VAL A 48 18.28 -3.15 8.57
N MET A 49 17.12 -2.96 9.18
CA MET A 49 17.01 -2.41 10.54
C MET A 49 17.72 -3.30 11.57
N GLY A 50 17.57 -4.63 11.48
CA GLY A 50 18.26 -5.56 12.36
C GLY A 50 19.78 -5.51 12.22
N VAL A 51 20.30 -5.41 10.99
CA VAL A 51 21.74 -5.24 10.75
C VAL A 51 22.24 -3.91 11.30
N VAL A 52 21.53 -2.81 11.07
CA VAL A 52 21.88 -1.49 11.62
C VAL A 52 21.91 -1.52 13.14
N LEU A 53 20.90 -2.13 13.77
CA LEU A 53 20.83 -2.27 15.23
C LEU A 53 22.03 -3.04 15.76
N ALA A 54 22.31 -4.22 15.20
CA ALA A 54 23.40 -5.09 15.64
C ALA A 54 24.77 -4.41 15.48
N LEU A 55 25.03 -3.79 14.33
CA LEU A 55 26.31 -3.10 14.08
C LEU A 55 26.48 -1.87 14.96
N THR A 56 25.41 -1.08 15.17
CA THR A 56 25.48 0.12 16.01
C THR A 56 25.66 -0.26 17.48
N LEU A 57 24.94 -1.27 17.95
CA LEU A 57 25.08 -1.77 19.32
C LEU A 57 26.48 -2.32 19.58
N ALA A 58 27.01 -3.17 18.69
CA ALA A 58 28.35 -3.72 18.83
C ALA A 58 29.43 -2.62 18.84
N ALA A 59 29.30 -1.62 17.96
CA ALA A 59 30.20 -0.47 17.93
C ALA A 59 30.13 0.35 19.23
N ASN A 60 28.92 0.60 19.75
CA ASN A 60 28.72 1.36 20.97
C ASN A 60 29.26 0.61 22.20
N LEU A 61 29.04 -0.71 22.31
CA LEU A 61 29.60 -1.52 23.41
C LEU A 61 31.13 -1.51 23.40
N THR A 62 31.73 -1.72 22.22
CA THR A 62 33.20 -1.69 22.05
C THR A 62 33.77 -0.32 22.45
N ALA A 63 33.07 0.77 22.15
CA ALA A 63 33.51 2.13 22.49
C ALA A 63 33.57 2.38 24.00
N VAL A 64 32.80 1.64 24.80
CA VAL A 64 32.83 1.71 26.27
C VAL A 64 33.67 0.58 26.89
N GLY A 65 34.41 -0.17 26.06
CA GLY A 65 35.31 -1.24 26.51
C GLY A 65 34.60 -2.55 26.88
N ILE A 66 33.34 -2.71 26.47
CA ILE A 66 32.57 -3.94 26.66
C ILE A 66 32.73 -4.80 25.40
N ASP A 67 33.11 -6.06 25.57
CA ASP A 67 33.20 -7.01 24.46
C ASP A 67 31.77 -7.35 23.97
N PRO A 68 31.40 -7.02 22.72
CA PRO A 68 30.06 -7.30 22.20
C PRO A 68 29.71 -8.80 22.19
N ASP A 69 30.71 -9.70 22.13
CA ASP A 69 30.47 -11.15 22.17
C ASP A 69 30.17 -11.67 23.58
N SER A 70 30.46 -10.86 24.61
CA SER A 70 30.19 -11.18 26.02
C SER A 70 28.77 -10.80 26.47
N VAL A 71 28.04 -10.05 25.63
CA VAL A 71 26.72 -9.50 25.94
C VAL A 71 25.66 -10.24 25.13
N ASP A 72 24.81 -10.99 25.80
CA ASP A 72 23.68 -11.62 25.12
C ASP A 72 22.64 -10.56 24.74
N THR A 73 22.62 -10.21 23.45
CA THR A 73 21.72 -9.18 22.91
C THR A 73 20.25 -9.54 23.13
N ASN A 74 19.91 -10.84 23.20
CA ASN A 74 18.54 -11.26 23.51
C ASN A 74 18.16 -10.96 24.97
N ALA A 75 19.10 -11.11 25.89
CA ALA A 75 18.89 -10.80 27.31
C ALA A 75 18.71 -9.29 27.55
N LEU A 76 19.36 -8.44 26.74
CA LEU A 76 19.17 -6.98 26.79
C LEU A 76 17.81 -6.52 26.24
N LEU A 77 17.21 -7.29 25.34
CA LEU A 77 15.89 -7.00 24.77
C LEU A 77 14.74 -7.51 25.66
N ASP A 78 15.07 -8.40 26.61
CA ASP A 78 14.11 -9.00 27.51
C ASP A 78 14.07 -8.29 28.87
N SER A 79 12.94 -7.64 29.15
CA SER A 79 12.74 -6.81 30.34
C SER A 79 12.79 -7.59 31.66
N GLU A 80 12.53 -8.90 31.66
CA GLU A 80 12.69 -9.74 32.86
C GLU A 80 14.14 -10.09 33.12
N SER A 81 14.88 -10.50 32.08
CA SER A 81 16.31 -10.82 32.15
C SER A 81 17.17 -9.61 32.52
N ALA A 82 16.76 -8.41 32.08
CA ALA A 82 17.41 -7.15 32.40
C ALA A 82 17.40 -6.78 33.90
N ALA A 83 16.49 -7.37 34.69
CA ALA A 83 16.41 -7.13 36.14
C ALA A 83 17.41 -7.98 36.96
N GLU A 84 17.94 -9.05 36.36
CA GLU A 84 18.87 -9.99 37.01
C GLU A 84 20.33 -9.77 36.57
N VAL A 85 20.53 -9.20 35.38
CA VAL A 85 21.83 -8.72 34.90
C VAL A 85 22.05 -7.31 35.46
N GLU A 86 23.17 -7.07 36.13
CA GLU A 86 23.64 -5.71 36.46
C GLU A 86 24.03 -5.01 35.14
N ILE A 87 23.00 -4.58 34.39
CA ILE A 87 23.19 -3.83 33.15
C ILE A 87 23.83 -2.51 33.54
N SER A 88 25.08 -2.32 33.13
CA SER A 88 25.79 -1.09 33.36
C SER A 88 25.05 0.05 32.65
N ALA A 89 24.96 1.24 33.26
CA ALA A 89 24.28 2.40 32.67
C ALA A 89 24.82 2.72 31.26
N GLU A 90 26.06 2.32 31.00
CA GLU A 90 26.76 2.39 29.73
C GLU A 90 26.16 1.47 28.65
N ALA A 91 25.75 0.25 28.99
CA ALA A 91 25.11 -0.68 28.06
C ALA A 91 23.68 -0.23 27.71
N GLU A 92 22.94 0.32 28.67
CA GLU A 92 21.62 0.92 28.43
C GLU A 92 21.72 2.12 27.47
N ALA A 93 22.72 3.00 27.68
CA ALA A 93 22.99 4.12 26.80
C ALA A 93 23.39 3.66 25.38
N ALA A 94 24.21 2.63 25.26
CA ALA A 94 24.61 2.03 23.99
C ALA A 94 23.42 1.48 23.20
N LEU A 95 22.50 0.79 23.88
CA LEU A 95 21.26 0.26 23.29
C LEU A 95 20.31 1.38 22.86
N SER A 96 20.12 2.40 23.70
CA SER A 96 19.31 3.57 23.38
C SER A 96 19.78 4.28 22.11
N ASP A 97 21.10 4.48 21.96
CA ASP A 97 21.67 5.09 20.76
C ASP A 97 21.54 4.18 19.52
N ALA A 98 21.69 2.87 19.68
CA ALA A 98 21.47 1.91 18.60
C ALA A 98 20.01 1.92 18.11
N ILE A 99 19.04 1.99 19.02
CA ILE A 99 17.61 2.13 18.68
C ILE A 99 17.36 3.47 17.95
N ARG A 100 17.98 4.56 18.40
CA ARG A 100 17.89 5.86 17.73
C ARG A 100 18.39 5.79 16.28
N SER A 101 19.50 5.09 16.05
CA SER A 101 20.04 4.86 14.70
C SER A 101 19.03 4.15 13.79
N VAL A 102 18.35 3.12 14.30
CA VAL A 102 17.28 2.41 13.56
C VAL A 102 16.17 3.36 13.14
N PHE A 103 15.70 4.24 14.03
CA PHE A 103 14.67 5.23 13.70
C PHE A 103 15.13 6.26 12.66
N VAL A 104 16.40 6.68 12.69
CA VAL A 104 16.95 7.60 11.67
C VAL A 104 17.01 6.92 10.31
N VAL A 105 17.46 5.66 10.24
CA VAL A 105 17.46 4.89 8.99
C VAL A 105 16.02 4.70 8.47
N ALA A 106 15.07 4.41 9.36
CA ALA A 106 13.66 4.33 9.01
C ALA A 106 13.12 5.64 8.42
N LEU A 107 13.49 6.77 9.03
CA LEU A 107 13.08 8.11 8.59
C LEU A 107 13.66 8.45 7.21
N VAL A 108 14.94 8.16 6.97
CA VAL A 108 15.59 8.34 5.68
C VAL A 108 14.94 7.44 4.62
N GLY A 109 14.68 6.18 4.95
CA GLY A 109 13.96 5.26 4.08
C GLY A 109 12.56 5.75 3.73
N ALA A 110 11.82 6.29 4.71
CA ALA A 110 10.50 6.88 4.49
C ALA A 110 10.57 8.13 3.60
N ALA A 111 11.55 9.01 3.81
CA ALA A 111 11.76 10.19 2.97
C ALA A 111 12.13 9.81 1.53
N ALA A 112 12.97 8.79 1.35
CA ALA A 112 13.32 8.24 0.04
C ALA A 112 12.09 7.63 -0.65
N ALA A 113 11.29 6.83 0.05
CA ALA A 113 10.04 6.28 -0.48
C ALA A 113 9.05 7.38 -0.88
N LEU A 114 8.96 8.44 -0.08
CA LEU A 114 8.15 9.61 -0.40
C LEU A 114 8.66 10.33 -1.66
N ALA A 115 9.97 10.54 -1.77
CA ALA A 115 10.59 11.14 -2.96
C ALA A 115 10.35 10.28 -4.21
N VAL A 116 10.52 8.96 -4.12
CA VAL A 116 10.21 8.02 -5.21
C VAL A 116 8.73 8.09 -5.59
N SER A 117 7.83 8.23 -4.61
CA SER A 117 6.40 8.42 -4.89
C SER A 117 6.11 9.69 -5.70
N THR A 118 6.93 10.74 -5.60
CA THR A 118 6.76 11.94 -6.44
C THR A 118 7.17 11.73 -7.90
N LEU A 119 7.97 10.70 -8.18
CA LEU A 119 8.42 10.32 -9.51
C LEU A 119 7.42 9.39 -10.23
N ALA A 120 6.43 8.86 -9.50
CA ALA A 120 5.35 8.09 -10.10
C ALA A 120 4.67 8.94 -11.18
N PRO A 121 4.66 8.49 -12.46
CA PRO A 121 4.10 9.25 -13.56
C PRO A 121 2.66 9.61 -13.22
N ARG A 122 2.39 10.92 -13.17
CA ARG A 122 1.03 11.44 -13.04
C ARG A 122 0.30 11.10 -14.34
N GLY A 123 -0.20 9.87 -14.47
CA GLY A 123 -1.17 9.53 -15.50
C GLY A 123 -2.30 10.54 -15.36
N SER A 124 -2.44 11.39 -16.37
CA SER A 124 -3.39 12.49 -16.32
C SER A 124 -4.77 11.91 -16.05
N ILE A 125 -5.43 12.36 -14.98
CA ILE A 125 -6.84 12.03 -14.70
C ILE A 125 -7.69 12.27 -15.96
N ALA A 126 -7.30 13.24 -16.80
CA ALA A 126 -7.93 13.53 -18.08
C ALA A 126 -7.76 12.44 -19.15
N GLN A 127 -6.68 11.65 -19.13
CA GLN A 127 -6.52 10.50 -20.04
C GLN A 127 -7.43 9.34 -19.63
N MET A 128 -7.57 9.09 -18.33
CA MET A 128 -8.47 8.07 -17.81
C MET A 128 -9.94 8.42 -18.05
N GLU A 129 -10.28 9.71 -17.98
CA GLU A 129 -11.61 10.22 -18.33
C GLU A 129 -11.88 10.14 -19.83
N ALA A 130 -10.89 10.47 -20.68
CA ALA A 130 -10.99 10.33 -22.13
C ALA A 130 -11.19 8.88 -22.58
N ASP A 131 -10.42 7.93 -22.02
CA ASP A 131 -10.56 6.50 -22.33
C ASP A 131 -11.92 5.95 -21.87
N ARG A 132 -12.41 6.40 -20.70
CA ARG A 132 -13.73 6.00 -20.19
C ARG A 132 -14.87 6.51 -21.08
N LEU A 133 -14.80 7.77 -21.51
CA LEU A 133 -15.80 8.35 -22.41
C LEU A 133 -15.77 7.67 -23.79
N ALA A 134 -14.60 7.25 -24.26
CA ALA A 134 -14.47 6.47 -25.49
C ALA A 134 -15.11 5.07 -25.36
N ASP A 135 -14.88 4.38 -24.24
CA ASP A 135 -15.50 3.09 -23.93
C ASP A 135 -17.04 3.20 -23.79
N GLU A 136 -17.53 4.25 -23.11
CA GLU A 136 -18.97 4.51 -22.94
C GLU A 136 -19.63 4.83 -24.30
N ALA A 137 -18.98 5.63 -25.15
CA ALA A 137 -19.48 5.93 -26.50
C ALA A 137 -19.50 4.69 -27.40
N ALA A 138 -18.48 3.83 -27.32
CA ALA A 138 -18.45 2.56 -28.05
C ALA A 138 -19.57 1.62 -27.60
N ALA A 139 -19.81 1.51 -26.28
CA ALA A 139 -20.90 0.70 -25.73
C ALA A 139 -22.28 1.23 -26.15
N SER A 140 -22.50 2.54 -26.12
CA SER A 140 -23.76 3.14 -26.60
C SER A 140 -24.00 2.91 -28.09
N GLN A 141 -22.95 2.93 -28.93
CA GLN A 141 -23.07 2.64 -30.37
C GLN A 141 -23.38 1.16 -30.64
N MET A 142 -22.82 0.24 -29.86
CA MET A 142 -23.15 -1.19 -29.97
C MET A 142 -24.62 -1.46 -29.61
N ILE A 143 -25.13 -0.81 -28.55
CA ILE A 143 -26.53 -0.94 -28.14
C ILE A 143 -27.49 -0.29 -29.16
N ALA A 144 -27.12 0.85 -29.72
CA ALA A 144 -27.91 1.53 -30.74
C ALA A 144 -27.89 0.80 -32.10
N GLY A 145 -26.79 0.13 -32.43
CA GLY A 145 -26.66 -0.71 -33.63
C GLY A 145 -27.47 -2.01 -33.56
N GLU A 146 -27.77 -2.50 -32.36
CA GLU A 146 -28.60 -3.69 -32.09
C GLU A 146 -30.10 -3.33 -31.94
N ALA A 147 -30.52 -2.12 -32.32
CA ALA A 147 -31.93 -1.76 -32.33
C ALA A 147 -32.69 -2.70 -33.30
N ILE A 148 -33.49 -3.59 -32.71
CA ILE A 148 -34.35 -4.57 -33.37
C ILE A 148 -35.06 -3.92 -34.57
N PRO A 149 -35.04 -4.52 -35.78
CA PRO A 149 -35.74 -3.99 -36.93
C PRO A 149 -37.20 -3.74 -36.53
N SER A 150 -37.66 -2.50 -36.67
CA SER A 150 -39.05 -2.15 -36.43
C SER A 150 -39.94 -3.10 -37.22
N GLU A 151 -40.69 -3.93 -36.48
CA GLU A 151 -41.69 -4.83 -37.02
C GLU A 151 -42.59 -4.06 -38.00
N PRO A 152 -42.80 -4.53 -39.24
CA PRO A 152 -43.57 -3.77 -40.22
C PRO A 152 -45.01 -3.63 -39.71
N ALA A 153 -45.50 -2.39 -39.72
CA ALA A 153 -46.83 -2.03 -39.24
C ALA A 153 -47.91 -2.93 -39.87
N VAL A 154 -48.59 -3.73 -39.04
CA VAL A 154 -49.74 -4.53 -39.44
C VAL A 154 -50.87 -3.55 -39.83
N PRO A 155 -51.42 -3.63 -41.06
CA PRO A 155 -52.54 -2.79 -41.47
C PRO A 155 -53.74 -3.05 -40.56
N THR A 156 -54.30 -2.00 -39.98
CA THR A 156 -55.47 -2.06 -39.10
C THR A 156 -56.68 -2.45 -39.94
N GLU A 157 -57.10 -3.71 -39.84
CA GLU A 157 -58.33 -4.20 -40.47
C GLU A 157 -59.53 -3.55 -39.76
N GLN A 158 -60.27 -2.75 -40.52
CA GLN A 158 -61.40 -1.94 -40.05
C GLN A 158 -62.61 -2.86 -39.83
N VAL A 159 -62.80 -3.31 -38.59
CA VAL A 159 -63.98 -4.11 -38.20
C VAL A 159 -65.21 -3.20 -38.18
N ALA A 160 -66.07 -3.36 -39.19
CA ALA A 160 -67.36 -2.70 -39.28
C ALA A 160 -68.31 -3.17 -38.15
N SER A 161 -68.89 -2.20 -37.44
CA SER A 161 -69.91 -2.43 -36.41
C SER A 161 -71.24 -2.80 -37.06
N PRO A 162 -71.94 -3.89 -36.68
CA PRO A 162 -73.29 -4.14 -37.15
C PRO A 162 -74.26 -3.22 -36.43
N GLY A 163 -75.16 -2.62 -37.23
CA GLY A 163 -76.16 -1.65 -36.82
C GLY A 163 -77.17 -2.17 -35.82
N ALA A 164 -77.76 -1.19 -35.12
CA ALA A 164 -79.00 -1.31 -34.40
C ALA A 164 -80.15 -1.54 -35.40
N ASP A 165 -81.01 -2.50 -35.08
CA ASP A 165 -82.47 -2.48 -35.26
C ASP A 165 -83.10 -3.56 -34.37
#